data_AF-A0A9P3LDP1-F1
#
_entry.id   AF-A0A9P3LDP1-F1
#
_cell.length_a   1.000
_cell.length_b   1.000
_cell.length_c   1.000
_cell.angle_alpha   90.00
_cell.angle_beta   90.00
_cell.angle_gamma   90.00
#
_symmetry.space_group_name_H-M   'P 1'
#
loop_
_entity.id
_entity.type
_entity.pdbx_description
1 polymer ?
#
loop_
_entity_poly.entity_id
_entity_poly.type
_entity_poly.pdbx_seq_one_letter_code
_entity_poly.pdbx_strand_id
1 'polypeptide(L)'
;MSLRRYGVELAVHVAPGRPLFALLAARTPAAPLFIYTLAAEYDLYALAAHASGFLLGTSPAEIPQECADRMGAAYLHRLLALQVHRREAMREVLRALPRAHPVTRRCGAEAQQRLANAWLLTSGYLIWEGRPDLTTTSMSVTFEGVGASIQCEMCRACFFERIEQALTAWAGLARTI
;
A
#
# COMPACT_ATOMS: atom_id res chain seq x y z
N MET A 1 16.19 17.61 -26.65
CA MET A 1 15.21 18.45 -27.38
C MET A 1 13.82 17.87 -27.14
N SER A 2 12.84 18.65 -26.67
CA SER A 2 11.51 18.14 -26.27
C SER A 2 10.49 18.21 -27.41
N LEU A 3 9.64 17.18 -27.53
CA LEU A 3 8.52 17.11 -28.51
C LEU A 3 7.57 18.32 -28.41
N ARG A 4 7.45 18.89 -27.21
CA ARG A 4 6.68 20.11 -26.95
C ARG A 4 7.16 21.32 -27.77
N ARG A 5 8.46 21.42 -28.05
CA ARG A 5 9.02 22.50 -28.90
C ARG A 5 8.57 22.39 -30.36
N TYR A 6 8.10 21.22 -30.79
CA TYR A 6 7.60 20.97 -32.15
C TYR A 6 6.07 21.04 -32.22
N GLY A 7 5.38 21.56 -31.20
CA GLY A 7 3.93 21.72 -31.18
C GLY A 7 3.14 20.42 -30.96
N VAL A 8 3.83 19.32 -30.61
CA VAL A 8 3.18 18.04 -30.34
C VAL A 8 2.55 18.07 -28.95
N GLU A 9 1.23 17.86 -28.89
CA GLU A 9 0.49 17.76 -27.63
C GLU A 9 0.77 16.40 -26.97
N LEU A 10 1.71 16.38 -26.02
CA LEU A 10 2.15 15.17 -25.31
C LEU A 10 0.99 14.40 -24.66
N ALA A 11 -0.02 15.10 -24.14
CA ALA A 11 -1.18 14.49 -23.51
C ALA A 11 -1.92 13.51 -24.45
N VAL A 12 -2.01 13.83 -25.75
CA VAL A 12 -2.70 12.99 -26.75
C VAL A 12 -1.92 11.71 -27.06
N HIS A 13 -0.59 11.81 -27.08
CA HIS A 13 0.29 10.68 -27.44
C HIS A 13 0.64 9.79 -26.24
N VAL A 14 0.56 10.32 -25.01
CA VAL A 14 0.80 9.60 -23.75
C VAL A 14 -0.52 9.24 -23.06
N ALA A 15 -1.65 9.31 -23.77
CA ALA A 15 -2.92 8.80 -23.27
C ALA A 15 -2.88 7.26 -23.13
N PRO A 16 -3.64 6.67 -22.18
CA PRO A 16 -3.82 5.22 -22.10
C PRO A 16 -4.21 4.60 -23.44
N GLY A 17 -3.67 3.43 -23.75
CA GLY A 17 -3.88 2.75 -25.04
C GLY A 17 -2.98 3.24 -26.18
N ARG A 18 -2.16 4.28 -25.96
CA ARG A 18 -1.14 4.71 -26.92
C ARG A 18 0.18 3.96 -26.73
N PRO A 19 0.95 3.71 -27.81
CA PRO A 19 2.24 3.03 -27.72
C PRO A 19 3.23 3.72 -26.77
N LEU A 20 3.26 5.05 -26.77
CA LEU A 20 4.18 5.80 -25.91
C LEU A 20 3.83 5.67 -24.42
N PHE A 21 2.54 5.65 -24.07
CA PHE A 21 2.10 5.34 -22.71
C PHE A 21 2.55 3.93 -22.31
N ALA A 22 2.32 2.92 -23.15
CA ALA A 22 2.70 1.53 -22.87
C ALA A 22 4.21 1.38 -22.64
N LEU A 23 5.04 2.06 -23.45
CA LEU A 23 6.50 2.05 -23.29
C LEU A 23 6.95 2.68 -21.96
N LEU A 24 6.38 3.83 -21.59
CA LEU A 24 6.70 4.50 -20.32
C LEU A 24 6.20 3.69 -19.11
N ALA A 25 5.00 3.13 -19.21
CA ALA A 25 4.42 2.25 -18.20
C ALA A 25 5.28 0.99 -17.96
N ALA A 26 5.78 0.37 -19.03
CA ALA A 26 6.68 -0.79 -18.95
C ALA A 26 8.05 -0.45 -18.33
N ARG A 27 8.52 0.79 -18.51
CA ARG A 27 9.80 1.25 -17.92
C ARG A 27 9.67 1.69 -16.46
N THR A 28 8.45 1.98 -16.02
CA THR A 28 8.14 2.53 -14.69
C THR A 28 8.76 1.73 -13.53
N PRO A 29 8.70 0.38 -13.48
CA PRO A 29 9.28 -0.36 -12.35
C PRO A 29 10.78 -0.14 -12.15
N ALA A 30 11.52 0.17 -13.22
CA ALA A 30 12.97 0.37 -13.15
C ALA A 30 13.36 1.83 -12.81
N ALA A 31 12.46 2.78 -12.97
CA ALA A 31 12.73 4.20 -12.74
C ALA A 31 11.46 4.97 -12.33
N PRO A 32 10.78 4.58 -11.24
CA PRO A 32 9.44 5.08 -10.93
C PRO A 32 9.45 6.57 -10.60
N LEU A 33 10.47 7.05 -9.86
CA LEU A 33 10.59 8.46 -9.48
C LEU A 33 10.79 9.35 -10.71
N PHE A 34 11.63 8.91 -11.65
CA PHE A 34 11.87 9.62 -12.89
C PHE A 34 10.61 9.71 -13.75
N ILE A 35 9.90 8.59 -13.93
CA ILE A 35 8.67 8.57 -14.73
C ILE A 35 7.57 9.39 -14.08
N TYR A 36 7.42 9.34 -12.75
CA TYR A 36 6.46 10.17 -12.03
C TYR A 36 6.80 11.66 -12.14
N THR A 37 8.08 12.03 -11.99
CA THR A 37 8.57 13.42 -12.15
C THR A 37 8.27 13.94 -13.55
N LEU A 38 8.58 13.14 -14.57
CA LEU A 38 8.29 13.47 -15.96
C LEU A 38 6.78 13.62 -16.19
N ALA A 39 5.98 12.69 -15.70
CA ALA A 39 4.54 12.76 -15.85
C ALA A 39 3.97 14.03 -15.19
N ALA A 40 4.44 14.36 -13.99
CA ALA A 40 4.04 15.56 -13.26
C ALA A 40 4.44 16.86 -13.97
N GLU A 41 5.68 16.95 -14.48
CA GLU A 41 6.21 18.13 -15.20
C GLU A 41 5.35 18.50 -16.42
N TYR A 42 4.75 17.50 -17.08
CA TYR A 42 3.91 17.68 -18.27
C TYR A 42 2.41 17.45 -18.00
N ASP A 43 1.99 17.39 -16.74
CA ASP A 43 0.60 17.16 -16.30
C ASP A 43 -0.07 15.91 -16.91
N LEU A 44 0.71 14.83 -17.09
CA LEU A 44 0.28 13.55 -17.63
C LEU A 44 -0.31 12.66 -16.53
N TYR A 45 -1.48 13.04 -16.01
CA TYR A 45 -2.07 12.43 -14.81
C TYR A 45 -2.15 10.90 -14.86
N ALA A 46 -2.60 10.30 -15.97
CA ALA A 46 -2.73 8.84 -16.07
C ALA A 46 -1.39 8.10 -15.89
N LEU A 47 -0.29 8.68 -16.39
CA LEU A 47 1.05 8.12 -16.24
C LEU A 47 1.58 8.34 -14.82
N ALA A 48 1.29 9.51 -14.23
CA ALA A 48 1.63 9.81 -12.84
C ALA A 48 0.90 8.85 -11.87
N ALA A 49 -0.38 8.60 -12.10
CA ALA A 49 -1.16 7.62 -11.34
C ALA A 49 -0.52 6.23 -11.43
N HIS A 50 -0.21 5.73 -12.63
CA HIS A 50 0.50 4.45 -12.80
C HIS A 50 1.83 4.40 -12.04
N ALA A 51 2.66 5.44 -12.17
CA ALA A 51 3.98 5.49 -11.53
C ALA A 51 3.91 5.62 -10.00
N SER A 52 2.89 6.29 -9.46
CA SER A 52 2.74 6.48 -8.02
C SER A 52 2.63 5.17 -7.23
N GLY A 53 2.06 4.11 -7.83
CA GLY A 53 1.97 2.80 -7.18
C GLY A 53 3.31 2.12 -6.92
N PHE A 54 4.35 2.51 -7.66
CA PHE A 54 5.73 2.03 -7.47
C PHE A 54 6.53 2.90 -6.49
N LEU A 55 5.98 4.05 -6.10
CA LEU A 55 6.60 4.99 -5.15
C LEU A 55 6.04 4.87 -3.74
N LEU A 56 5.12 3.93 -3.50
CA LEU A 56 4.53 3.71 -2.17
C LEU A 56 5.60 3.42 -1.10
N GLY A 57 6.68 2.73 -1.45
CA GLY A 57 7.78 2.41 -0.53
C GLY A 57 8.86 3.49 -0.43
N THR A 58 8.84 4.51 -1.30
CA THR A 58 9.87 5.55 -1.35
C THR A 58 9.73 6.52 -0.19
N SER A 59 10.81 6.74 0.55
CA SER A 59 10.81 7.74 1.62
C SER A 59 10.76 9.15 1.05
N PRO A 60 9.97 10.08 1.61
CA PRO A 60 10.00 11.49 1.19
C PRO A 60 11.40 12.11 1.24
N ALA A 61 12.25 11.65 2.17
CA ALA A 61 13.63 12.12 2.31
C ALA A 61 14.55 11.65 1.16
N GLU A 62 14.17 10.61 0.42
CA GLU A 62 14.93 10.09 -0.72
C GLU A 62 14.59 10.83 -2.02
N ILE A 63 13.58 11.70 -2.03
CA ILE A 63 13.19 12.49 -3.19
C ILE A 63 14.18 13.65 -3.34
N PRO A 64 14.98 13.71 -4.42
CA PRO A 64 15.89 14.83 -4.64
C PRO A 64 15.10 16.13 -4.83
N GLN A 65 15.65 17.24 -4.34
CA GLN A 65 15.03 18.56 -4.46
C GLN A 65 14.67 18.91 -5.93
N GLU A 66 15.57 18.61 -6.87
CA GLU A 66 15.33 18.81 -8.30
C GLU A 66 14.09 18.06 -8.81
N CYS A 67 13.85 16.83 -8.33
CA CYS A 67 12.65 16.07 -8.69
C CYS A 67 11.40 16.71 -8.09
N ALA A 68 11.47 17.13 -6.82
CA ALA A 68 10.35 17.82 -6.16
C ALA A 68 9.96 19.12 -6.88
N ASP A 69 10.96 19.91 -7.28
CA ASP A 69 10.75 21.17 -8.01
C ASP A 69 10.12 20.92 -9.39
N ARG A 70 10.60 19.91 -10.11
CA ARG A 70 10.08 19.53 -11.44
C ARG A 70 8.67 18.92 -11.39
N MET A 71 8.35 18.13 -10.36
CA MET A 71 6.99 17.63 -10.14
C MET A 71 6.00 18.75 -9.86
N GLY A 72 6.46 19.78 -9.13
CA GLY A 72 5.61 20.82 -8.58
C GLY A 72 4.82 20.36 -7.35
N ALA A 73 4.31 21.33 -6.60
CA ALA A 73 3.65 21.11 -5.32
C ALA A 73 2.41 20.21 -5.41
N ALA A 74 1.64 20.30 -6.51
CA ALA A 74 0.41 19.54 -6.67
C ALA A 74 0.65 18.03 -6.73
N TYR A 75 1.60 17.58 -7.57
CA TYR A 75 1.92 16.15 -7.69
C TYR A 75 2.68 15.63 -6.47
N LEU A 76 3.60 16.43 -5.92
CA LEU A 76 4.25 16.06 -4.66
C LEU A 76 3.24 15.85 -3.53
N HIS A 77 2.29 16.77 -3.35
CA HIS A 77 1.22 16.63 -2.37
C HIS A 77 0.38 15.38 -2.60
N ARG A 78 -0.02 15.09 -3.85
CA ARG A 78 -0.78 13.87 -4.18
C ARG A 78 -0.03 12.60 -3.77
N LEU A 79 1.25 12.51 -4.09
CA LEU A 79 2.08 11.34 -3.74
C LEU A 79 2.18 11.16 -2.21
N LEU A 80 2.50 12.23 -1.49
CA LEU A 80 2.62 12.19 -0.03
C LEU A 80 1.28 11.88 0.64
N ALA A 81 0.19 12.49 0.16
CA ALA A 81 -1.15 12.21 0.63
C ALA A 81 -1.50 10.73 0.44
N LEU A 82 -1.25 10.15 -0.74
CA LEU A 82 -1.47 8.72 -0.98
C LEU A 82 -0.74 7.85 0.05
N GLN A 83 0.54 8.14 0.33
CA GLN A 83 1.32 7.38 1.31
C GLN A 83 0.75 7.52 2.73
N VAL A 84 0.38 8.73 3.15
CA VAL A 84 -0.22 9.00 4.46
C VAL A 84 -1.56 8.28 4.62
N HIS A 85 -2.47 8.45 3.67
CA HIS A 85 -3.79 7.81 3.71
C HIS A 85 -3.68 6.29 3.76
N ARG A 86 -2.75 5.67 3.00
CA ARG A 86 -2.52 4.23 3.09
C ARG A 86 -2.01 3.79 4.46
N ARG A 87 -1.10 4.54 5.08
CA ARG A 87 -0.60 4.23 6.44
C ARG A 87 -1.71 4.33 7.49
N GLU A 88 -2.55 5.34 7.39
CA GLU A 88 -3.70 5.52 8.29
C GLU A 88 -4.73 4.41 8.10
N ALA A 89 -5.08 4.10 6.85
CA ALA A 89 -5.99 3.01 6.55
C ALA A 89 -5.46 1.65 7.03
N MET A 90 -4.15 1.39 6.93
CA MET A 90 -3.54 0.19 7.50
C MET A 90 -3.77 0.09 9.01
N ARG A 91 -3.62 1.20 9.73
CA ARG A 91 -3.88 1.26 11.18
C ARG A 91 -5.33 0.91 11.48
N GLU A 92 -6.27 1.50 10.76
CA GLU A 92 -7.70 1.19 10.95
C GLU A 92 -8.01 -0.28 10.64
N VAL A 93 -7.45 -0.81 9.55
CA VAL A 93 -7.61 -2.21 9.17
C VAL A 93 -7.09 -3.15 10.24
N LEU A 94 -5.96 -2.86 10.89
CA LEU A 94 -5.32 -3.77 11.85
C LEU A 94 -5.77 -3.57 13.32
N ARG A 95 -6.42 -2.44 13.64
CA ARG A 95 -6.94 -2.15 14.99
C ARG A 95 -8.01 -3.13 15.47
N ALA A 96 -8.87 -3.61 14.57
CA ALA A 96 -9.95 -4.51 14.97
C ALA A 96 -9.39 -5.89 15.35
N LEU A 97 -9.74 -6.38 16.53
CA LEU A 97 -9.30 -7.69 17.05
C LEU A 97 -10.07 -8.85 16.41
N PRO A 98 -9.51 -10.08 16.43
CA PRO A 98 -10.27 -11.29 16.15
C PRO A 98 -11.43 -11.42 17.14
N ARG A 99 -12.59 -11.88 16.64
CA ARG A 99 -13.74 -12.15 17.51
C ARG A 99 -13.42 -13.34 18.42
N ALA A 100 -13.88 -13.26 19.67
CA ALA A 100 -13.84 -14.38 20.59
C ALA A 100 -15.02 -15.33 20.32
N HIS A 101 -14.76 -16.63 20.35
CA HIS A 101 -15.83 -17.63 20.35
C HIS A 101 -16.40 -17.82 21.77
N PRO A 102 -17.60 -18.42 21.96
CA PRO A 102 -18.11 -18.74 23.28
C PRO A 102 -17.17 -19.64 24.08
N VAL A 103 -16.99 -19.36 25.38
CA VAL A 103 -16.10 -20.13 26.27
C VAL A 103 -16.51 -21.61 26.30
N THR A 104 -15.50 -22.49 26.25
CA THR A 104 -15.69 -23.94 26.34
C THR A 104 -14.88 -24.52 27.49
N ARG A 105 -15.10 -25.80 27.83
CA ARG A 105 -14.30 -26.51 28.84
C ARG A 105 -12.81 -26.62 28.48
N ARG A 106 -12.45 -26.48 27.19
CA ARG A 106 -11.07 -26.62 26.69
C ARG A 106 -10.41 -25.28 26.33
N CYS A 107 -11.19 -24.20 26.22
CA CYS A 107 -10.70 -22.87 25.85
C CYS A 107 -11.48 -21.80 26.63
N GLY A 108 -10.80 -21.17 27.58
CA GLY A 108 -11.35 -20.10 28.42
C GLY A 108 -10.90 -18.71 28.00
N ALA A 109 -11.37 -17.70 28.75
CA ALA A 109 -11.07 -16.30 28.51
C ALA A 109 -9.56 -16.00 28.47
N GLU A 110 -8.75 -16.69 29.29
CA GLU A 110 -7.29 -16.50 29.30
C GLU A 110 -6.63 -16.90 27.97
N ALA A 111 -7.06 -18.01 27.36
CA ALA A 111 -6.55 -18.43 26.06
C ALA A 111 -6.95 -17.44 24.95
N GLN A 112 -8.17 -16.92 25.02
CA GLN A 112 -8.67 -15.91 24.09
C GLN A 112 -7.96 -14.56 24.26
N GLN A 113 -7.64 -14.17 25.49
CA GLN A 113 -6.86 -12.95 25.77
C GLN A 113 -5.43 -13.07 25.23
N ARG A 114 -4.79 -14.23 25.37
CA ARG A 114 -3.47 -14.48 24.76
C ARG A 114 -3.50 -14.33 23.24
N LEU A 115 -4.56 -14.81 22.59
CA LEU A 115 -4.76 -14.62 21.15
C LEU A 115 -4.92 -13.13 20.78
N ALA A 116 -5.74 -12.40 21.52
CA ALA A 116 -5.93 -10.96 21.30
C ALA A 116 -4.62 -10.19 21.48
N ASN A 117 -3.81 -10.53 22.49
CA ASN A 117 -2.50 -9.92 22.71
C ASN A 117 -1.53 -10.25 21.57
N ALA A 118 -1.52 -11.50 21.07
CA ALA A 118 -0.69 -11.88 19.94
C ALA A 118 -1.08 -11.07 18.68
N TRP A 119 -2.37 -10.91 18.41
CA TRP A 119 -2.85 -10.03 17.33
C TRP A 119 -2.38 -8.59 17.51
N LEU A 120 -2.50 -8.02 18.72
CA LEU A 120 -2.09 -6.64 19.01
C LEU A 120 -0.59 -6.44 18.78
N LEU A 121 0.25 -7.39 19.21
CA LEU A 121 1.69 -7.32 19.01
C LEU A 121 2.06 -7.39 17.53
N THR A 122 1.50 -8.34 16.78
CA THR A 122 1.77 -8.49 15.34
C THR A 122 1.24 -7.30 14.55
N SER A 123 0.03 -6.84 14.85
CA SER A 123 -0.54 -5.63 14.25
C SER A 123 0.28 -4.40 14.58
N GLY A 124 0.72 -4.26 15.84
CA GLY A 124 1.55 -3.17 16.31
C GLY A 124 2.89 -3.10 15.58
N TYR A 125 3.51 -4.25 15.34
CA TYR A 125 4.73 -4.35 14.53
C TYR A 125 4.52 -3.84 13.10
N LEU A 126 3.48 -4.32 12.40
CA LEU A 126 3.17 -3.89 11.02
C LEU A 126 2.81 -2.39 10.95
N ILE A 127 2.06 -1.89 11.94
CA ILE A 127 1.71 -0.47 12.06
C ILE A 127 2.97 0.38 12.27
N TRP A 128 3.89 -0.09 13.09
CA TRP A 128 5.14 0.59 13.38
C TRP A 128 6.06 0.65 12.16
N GLU A 129 6.20 -0.46 11.42
CA GLU A 129 6.92 -0.43 10.13
C GLU A 129 6.29 0.57 9.15
N GLY A 130 4.97 0.74 9.20
CA GLY A 130 4.28 1.85 8.53
C GLY A 130 4.48 1.87 7.01
N ARG A 131 4.75 0.71 6.40
CA ARG A 131 5.08 0.60 4.97
C ARG A 131 3.83 0.73 4.09
N PRO A 132 3.68 1.81 3.29
CA PRO A 132 2.51 1.99 2.43
C PRO A 132 2.44 0.94 1.31
N ASP A 133 3.58 0.34 0.97
CA ASP A 133 3.76 -0.64 -0.09
C ASP A 133 3.60 -2.10 0.38
N LEU A 134 3.31 -2.32 1.68
CA LEU A 134 3.07 -3.65 2.24
C LEU A 134 2.06 -4.44 1.38
N THR A 135 2.42 -5.65 1.00
CA THR A 135 1.55 -6.53 0.19
C THR A 135 0.63 -7.36 1.09
N THR A 136 -0.50 -7.80 0.55
CA THR A 136 -1.39 -8.75 1.24
C THR A 136 -0.67 -10.06 1.58
N THR A 137 0.19 -10.55 0.69
CA THR A 137 1.00 -11.75 0.94
C THR A 137 1.95 -11.56 2.13
N SER A 138 2.70 -10.44 2.16
CA SER A 138 3.59 -10.14 3.28
C SER A 138 2.81 -10.06 4.60
N MET A 139 1.66 -9.38 4.60
CA MET A 139 0.78 -9.29 5.78
C MET A 139 0.27 -10.67 6.23
N SER A 140 -0.18 -11.52 5.31
CA SER A 140 -0.68 -12.87 5.61
C SER A 140 0.40 -13.71 6.29
N VAL A 141 1.59 -13.76 5.72
CA VAL A 141 2.72 -14.53 6.25
C VAL A 141 3.09 -14.09 7.66
N THR A 142 3.05 -12.78 7.96
CA THR A 142 3.31 -12.26 9.31
C THR A 142 2.31 -12.82 10.34
N PHE A 143 1.03 -12.93 9.98
CA PHE A 143 0.00 -13.46 10.89
C PHE A 143 -0.07 -15.00 10.93
N GLU A 144 0.21 -15.68 9.82
CA GLU A 144 0.21 -17.15 9.74
C GLU A 144 1.17 -17.80 10.74
N GLY A 145 2.32 -17.17 10.99
CA GLY A 145 3.27 -17.62 12.01
C GLY A 145 2.65 -17.67 13.41
N VAL A 146 1.74 -16.74 13.75
CA VAL A 146 0.97 -16.75 15.00
C VAL A 146 -0.12 -17.82 14.93
N GLY A 147 -0.82 -17.92 13.81
CA GLY A 147 -1.91 -18.87 13.59
C GLY A 147 -1.50 -20.33 13.79
N ALA A 148 -0.27 -20.69 13.41
CA ALA A 148 0.29 -22.03 13.58
C ALA A 148 0.44 -22.46 15.05
N SER A 149 0.57 -21.52 15.98
CA SER A 149 0.71 -21.79 17.42
C SER A 149 -0.63 -21.99 18.15
N ILE A 150 -1.76 -21.73 17.49
CA ILE A 150 -3.10 -21.78 18.10
C ILE A 150 -3.60 -23.23 18.14
N GLN A 151 -3.72 -23.78 19.35
CA GLN A 151 -4.21 -25.16 19.56
C GLN A 151 -5.74 -25.29 19.50
N CYS A 152 -6.47 -24.25 19.90
CA CYS A 152 -7.93 -24.27 19.86
C CYS A 152 -8.42 -24.01 18.44
N GLU A 153 -9.10 -24.99 17.84
CA GLU A 153 -9.61 -24.91 16.46
C GLU A 153 -10.57 -23.73 16.24
N MET A 154 -11.43 -23.43 17.23
CA MET A 154 -12.35 -22.29 17.16
C MET A 154 -11.63 -20.95 17.20
N CYS A 155 -10.64 -20.80 18.10
CA CYS A 155 -9.78 -19.62 18.12
C CYS A 155 -9.05 -19.44 16.79
N ARG A 156 -8.52 -20.54 16.24
CA ARG A 156 -7.81 -20.55 14.97
C ARG A 156 -8.73 -20.11 13.83
N ALA A 157 -9.96 -20.62 13.78
CA ALA A 157 -10.95 -20.22 12.80
C ALA A 157 -11.27 -18.71 12.88
N CYS A 158 -11.59 -18.19 14.07
CA CYS A 158 -11.86 -16.75 14.24
C CYS A 158 -10.64 -15.88 13.90
N PHE A 159 -9.43 -16.37 14.15
CA PHE A 159 -8.19 -15.68 13.82
C PHE A 159 -7.98 -15.60 12.30
N PHE A 160 -8.13 -16.71 11.57
CA PHE A 160 -8.00 -16.71 10.11
C PHE A 160 -9.11 -15.94 9.41
N GLU A 161 -10.35 -16.04 9.90
CA GLU A 161 -11.45 -15.19 9.42
C GLU A 161 -11.09 -13.71 9.56
N ARG A 162 -10.48 -13.33 10.68
CA ARG A 162 -10.04 -11.96 10.90
C ARG A 162 -8.90 -11.54 9.97
N ILE A 163 -7.94 -12.43 9.70
CA ILE A 163 -6.88 -12.19 8.71
C ILE A 163 -7.52 -11.93 7.33
N GLU A 164 -8.42 -12.79 6.88
CA GLU A 164 -9.10 -12.62 5.58
C GLU A 164 -9.80 -11.26 5.49
N GLN A 165 -10.55 -10.86 6.52
CA GLN A 165 -11.18 -9.55 6.59
C GLN A 165 -10.16 -8.41 6.47
N ALA A 166 -9.01 -8.52 7.15
CA ALA A 166 -7.94 -7.53 7.07
C ALA A 166 -7.32 -7.47 5.66
N LEU A 167 -7.07 -8.63 5.05
CA LEU A 167 -6.48 -8.73 3.71
C LEU A 167 -7.41 -8.17 2.65
N THR A 168 -8.71 -8.49 2.70
CA THR A 168 -9.72 -7.95 1.78
C THR A 168 -9.81 -6.43 1.91
N ALA A 169 -9.88 -5.91 3.14
CA ALA A 169 -9.91 -4.47 3.38
C ALA A 169 -8.63 -3.78 2.86
N TRP A 170 -7.45 -4.37 3.13
CA TRP A 170 -6.17 -3.83 2.67
C TRP A 170 -6.02 -3.85 1.14
N ALA A 171 -6.48 -4.92 0.49
CA ALA A 171 -6.47 -5.06 -0.97
C ALA A 171 -7.34 -4.03 -1.67
N GLY A 172 -8.45 -3.63 -1.05
CA GLY A 172 -9.39 -2.64 -1.61
C GLY A 172 -8.91 -1.19 -1.55
N LEU A 173 -7.82 -0.90 -0.84
CA LEU A 173 -7.31 0.47 -0.71
C LEU A 173 -6.58 0.93 -1.96
N ALA A 174 -6.83 2.17 -2.37
CA ALA A 174 -6.18 2.81 -3.51
C ALA A 174 -4.65 2.77 -3.38
N ARG A 175 -3.98 2.32 -4.45
CA ARG A 175 -2.51 2.23 -4.53
C ARG A 175 -1.89 3.32 -5.40
N THR A 176 -2.71 4.16 -6.00
CA THR A 176 -2.31 5.23 -6.90
C THR A 176 -2.98 6.55 -6.51
N ILE A 177 -2.41 7.67 -6.95
CA ILE A 177 -3.02 9.01 -6.83
C ILE A 177 -4.25 9.18 -7.73
#